data_AF-A0A371XTY9-F1
#
_entry.id   AF-A0A371XTY9-F1
#
_cell.length_a   1.000
_cell.length_b   1.000
_cell.length_c   1.000
_cell.angle_alpha   90.00
_cell.angle_beta   90.00
_cell.angle_gamma   90.00
#
_symmetry.space_group_name_H-M   'P 1'
#
loop_
_entity.id
_entity.type
_entity.pdbx_description
1 polymer ?
#
loop_
_entity_poly.entity_id
_entity_poly.type
_entity_poly.pdbx_seq_one_letter_code
_entity_poly.pdbx_strand_id
1 'polypeptide(L)'
;MTEAGRQLIATILDLEPRLRVPRGMLPQLAALASAWLEAGHTPGGVRAHVQRSLPGPKQPIHKPGGLLRYILSDVPPASVEEEPRRPEPVQPRIAHLRECEGVHTQARLFRPEGDEEFCGECLRGRLAEDPIRL
;
A
#
# COMPACT_ATOMS: atom_id res chain seq x y z
N MET A 1 -30.13 -13.85 0.58
CA MET A 1 -28.93 -13.50 1.36
C MET A 1 -27.92 -14.63 1.19
N THR A 2 -26.77 -14.36 0.58
CA THR A 2 -25.77 -15.40 0.28
C THR A 2 -24.88 -15.67 1.50
N GLU A 3 -24.39 -16.91 1.63
CA GLU A 3 -23.47 -17.28 2.71
C GLU A 3 -22.15 -16.51 2.63
N ALA A 4 -21.66 -16.29 1.41
CA ALA A 4 -20.43 -15.52 1.17
C ALA A 4 -20.52 -14.08 1.72
N GLY A 5 -21.66 -13.40 1.59
CA GLY A 5 -21.88 -12.07 2.15
C GLY A 5 -21.84 -12.06 3.68
N ARG A 6 -22.41 -13.08 4.34
CA ARG A 6 -22.35 -13.22 5.80
C ARG A 6 -20.92 -13.44 6.29
N GLN A 7 -20.19 -14.34 5.64
CA GLN A 7 -18.81 -14.67 6.00
C GLN A 7 -17.88 -13.47 5.82
N LEU A 8 -18.06 -12.69 4.75
CA LEU A 8 -17.29 -11.46 4.53
C LEU A 8 -17.52 -10.43 5.64
N ILE A 9 -18.77 -10.20 6.05
CA ILE A 9 -19.08 -9.30 7.17
C ILE A 9 -18.45 -9.80 8.46
N ALA A 10 -18.51 -11.11 8.76
CA ALA A 10 -17.87 -11.66 9.95
C ALA A 10 -16.36 -11.36 9.96
N THR A 11 -15.67 -11.59 8.85
CA THR A 11 -14.23 -11.26 8.73
C THR A 11 -13.95 -9.77 8.91
N ILE A 12 -14.81 -8.87 8.41
CA ILE A 12 -14.64 -7.42 8.60
C ILE A 12 -14.78 -7.04 10.08
N LEU A 13 -15.74 -7.63 10.79
CA LEU A 13 -15.98 -7.34 12.20
C LEU A 13 -14.86 -7.89 13.10
N ASP A 14 -14.25 -9.01 12.73
CA ASP A 14 -13.09 -9.57 13.44
C ASP A 14 -11.82 -8.71 13.29
N LEU A 15 -11.68 -8.00 12.16
CA LEU A 15 -10.51 -7.17 11.87
C LEU A 15 -10.48 -5.83 12.63
N GLU A 16 -11.65 -5.26 12.94
CA GLU A 16 -11.75 -3.98 13.63
C GLU A 16 -12.69 -4.08 14.84
N PRO A 17 -12.14 -4.26 16.06
CA PRO A 17 -12.91 -4.43 17.28
C PRO A 17 -13.87 -3.26 17.61
N ARG A 18 -13.61 -2.07 17.05
CA ARG A 18 -14.48 -0.88 17.21
C ARG A 18 -15.78 -1.01 16.41
N LEU A 19 -15.87 -1.92 15.44
CA LEU A 19 -17.08 -2.16 14.64
C LEU A 19 -18.08 -3.09 15.36
N ARG A 20 -18.50 -2.76 16.59
CA ARG A 20 -19.54 -3.55 17.27
C ARG A 20 -20.92 -3.23 16.71
N VAL A 21 -21.36 -4.02 15.73
CA VAL A 21 -22.65 -3.84 15.04
C VAL A 21 -23.78 -4.62 15.73
N PRO A 22 -25.00 -4.06 15.86
CA PRO A 22 -26.17 -4.80 16.35
C PRO A 22 -26.53 -5.99 15.45
N ARG A 23 -26.90 -7.12 16.06
CA ARG A 23 -27.25 -8.36 15.31
C ARG A 23 -28.34 -8.17 14.26
N GLY A 24 -29.33 -7.32 14.52
CA GLY A 24 -30.42 -7.01 13.58
C GLY A 24 -29.96 -6.32 12.29
N MET A 25 -28.76 -5.72 12.27
CA MET A 25 -28.22 -5.04 11.10
C MET A 25 -27.33 -5.95 10.24
N LEU A 26 -26.89 -7.10 10.77
CA LEU A 26 -26.04 -8.06 10.06
C LEU A 26 -26.68 -8.57 8.76
N PRO A 27 -28.00 -8.86 8.68
CA PRO A 27 -28.61 -9.30 7.42
C PRO A 27 -28.54 -8.24 6.31
N GLN A 28 -28.71 -6.97 6.68
CA GLN A 28 -28.61 -5.85 5.73
C GLN A 28 -27.17 -5.68 5.23
N LEU A 29 -26.20 -5.72 6.14
CA LEU A 29 -24.78 -5.61 5.75
C LEU A 29 -24.34 -6.80 4.91
N ALA A 30 -24.80 -8.02 5.23
CA ALA A 30 -24.52 -9.20 4.44
C ALA A 30 -25.10 -9.08 3.02
N ALA A 31 -26.29 -8.50 2.86
CA ALA A 31 -26.88 -8.26 1.54
C ALA A 31 -26.07 -7.25 0.71
N LEU A 32 -25.57 -6.17 1.34
CA LEU A 32 -24.69 -5.21 0.67
C LEU A 32 -23.36 -5.87 0.29
N ALA A 33 -22.75 -6.64 1.19
CA ALA A 33 -21.55 -7.41 0.91
C ALA A 33 -21.74 -8.41 -0.24
N SER A 34 -22.90 -9.09 -0.30
CA SER A 34 -23.25 -9.94 -1.44
C SER A 34 -23.27 -9.14 -2.74
N ALA A 35 -23.87 -7.95 -2.76
CA ALA A 35 -23.94 -7.11 -3.97
C ALA A 35 -22.55 -6.72 -4.50
N TRP A 36 -21.57 -6.50 -3.62
CA TRP A 36 -20.17 -6.29 -4.04
C TRP A 36 -19.56 -7.52 -4.70
N LEU A 37 -19.81 -8.72 -4.17
CA LEU A 37 -19.31 -9.97 -4.74
C LEU A 37 -19.95 -10.25 -6.10
N GLU A 38 -21.26 -10.03 -6.23
CA GLU A 38 -21.98 -10.17 -7.52
C GLU A 38 -21.52 -9.13 -8.55
N ALA A 39 -21.06 -7.95 -8.10
CA ALA A 39 -20.43 -6.94 -8.95
C ALA A 39 -18.98 -7.31 -9.35
N GLY A 40 -18.47 -8.48 -8.96
CA GLY A 40 -17.16 -8.99 -9.35
C GLY A 40 -16.02 -8.61 -8.41
N HIS A 41 -16.29 -7.96 -7.27
CA HIS A 41 -15.24 -7.64 -6.30
C HIS A 41 -14.81 -8.87 -5.51
N THR A 42 -13.50 -9.01 -5.27
CA THR A 42 -12.99 -10.07 -4.40
C THR A 42 -13.25 -9.75 -2.92
N PRO A 43 -13.43 -10.76 -2.03
CA PRO A 43 -13.51 -10.54 -0.58
C PRO A 43 -12.34 -9.71 -0.02
N GLY A 44 -11.14 -9.87 -0.60
CA GLY A 44 -9.96 -9.07 -0.24
C GLY A 44 -10.09 -7.60 -0.65
N GLY A 45 -10.57 -7.33 -1.87
CA GLY A 45 -10.85 -5.99 -2.36
C GLY A 45 -11.86 -5.24 -1.48
N VAL A 46 -12.97 -5.89 -1.11
CA VAL A 46 -13.98 -5.30 -0.21
C VAL A 46 -13.38 -4.98 1.15
N ARG A 47 -12.60 -5.88 1.75
CA ARG A 47 -11.93 -5.64 3.04
C ARG A 47 -10.98 -4.45 2.97
N ALA A 48 -10.14 -4.38 1.94
CA ALA A 48 -9.20 -3.28 1.74
C ALA A 48 -9.93 -1.95 1.55
N HIS A 49 -11.05 -1.95 0.81
CA HIS A 49 -11.88 -0.77 0.63
C HIS A 49 -12.46 -0.28 1.97
N VAL A 50 -13.03 -1.19 2.77
CA VAL A 50 -13.55 -0.85 4.11
C VAL A 50 -12.43 -0.26 4.97
N GLN A 51 -11.27 -0.92 5.05
CA GLN A 51 -10.13 -0.43 5.84
C GLN A 51 -9.66 0.97 5.44
N ARG A 52 -9.57 1.27 4.14
CA ARG A 52 -9.21 2.61 3.65
C ARG A 52 -10.26 3.68 3.99
N SER A 53 -11.51 3.26 4.16
CA SER A 53 -12.64 4.15 4.43
C SER A 53 -12.93 4.32 5.92
N LEU A 54 -12.24 3.57 6.79
CA LEU A 54 -12.39 3.70 8.23
C LEU A 54 -11.71 4.99 8.75
N PRO A 55 -12.28 5.63 9.79
CA PRO A 55 -11.59 6.69 10.51
C PRO A 55 -10.26 6.20 11.07
N GLY A 56 -9.29 7.12 11.18
CA GLY A 56 -7.95 6.80 11.65
C GLY A 56 -7.96 6.08 13.02
N PRO A 57 -6.85 5.42 13.39
CA PRO A 57 -6.81 4.50 14.54
C PRO A 57 -7.18 5.14 15.89
N LYS A 58 -7.05 6.47 16.01
CA LYS A 58 -7.39 7.22 17.23
C LYS A 58 -8.77 7.90 17.19
N GLN A 59 -9.49 7.80 16.07
CA GLN A 59 -10.79 8.45 15.92
C GLN A 59 -11.92 7.53 16.43
N PRO A 60 -12.86 8.04 17.23
CA PRO A 60 -13.99 7.26 17.71
C PRO A 60 -14.99 6.95 16.58
N ILE A 61 -15.52 5.73 16.56
CA ILE A 61 -16.59 5.33 15.63
C ILE A 61 -17.90 5.33 16.41
N HIS A 62 -18.70 6.39 16.26
CA HIS A 62 -19.95 6.55 17.03
C HIS A 62 -21.10 5.68 16.51
N LYS A 63 -21.10 5.33 15.22
CA LYS A 63 -22.18 4.57 14.56
C LYS A 63 -21.59 3.49 13.64
N PRO A 64 -21.06 2.38 14.18
CA PRO A 64 -20.32 1.39 13.39
C PRO A 64 -21.17 0.73 12.31
N GLY A 65 -22.42 0.37 12.62
CA GLY A 65 -23.32 -0.22 11.64
C GLY A 65 -23.75 0.75 10.54
N GLY A 66 -24.01 2.01 10.90
CA GLY A 66 -24.33 3.06 9.93
C GLY A 66 -23.16 3.42 9.02
N LEU A 67 -21.94 3.41 9.57
CA LEU A 67 -20.71 3.59 8.82
C LEU A 67 -20.48 2.46 7.81
N LEU A 68 -20.58 1.20 8.24
CA LEU A 68 -20.46 0.06 7.33
C LEU A 68 -21.55 0.08 6.26
N ARG A 69 -22.78 0.43 6.63
CA ARG A 69 -23.85 0.61 5.65
C ARG A 69 -23.48 1.66 4.62
N TYR A 70 -23.00 2.84 5.06
CA TYR A 70 -22.57 3.91 4.17
C TYR A 70 -21.47 3.46 3.21
N ILE A 71 -20.39 2.87 3.73
CA ILE A 71 -19.26 2.39 2.94
C ILE A 71 -19.70 1.34 1.92
N LEU A 72 -20.51 0.36 2.34
CA LEU A 72 -20.94 -0.73 1.46
C LEU A 72 -22.08 -0.34 0.52
N SER A 73 -22.76 0.80 0.72
CA SER A 73 -23.83 1.25 -0.18
C SER A 73 -23.30 1.86 -1.47
N ASP A 74 -22.10 2.46 -1.43
CA ASP A 74 -21.46 3.03 -2.61
C ASP A 74 -20.56 1.96 -3.24
N VAL A 75 -21.13 1.17 -4.15
CA VAL A 75 -20.40 0.11 -4.87
C VAL A 75 -19.60 0.81 -5.98
N PRO A 76 -18.27 0.97 -5.83
CA PRO A 76 -17.48 1.53 -6.91
C PRO A 76 -17.57 0.58 -8.12
N PRO A 77 -17.55 1.10 -9.36
CA PRO A 77 -17.41 0.24 -10.52
C PRO A 77 -16.21 -0.67 -10.28
N ALA A 78 -16.37 -1.98 -10.51
CA ALA A 78 -15.30 -2.94 -10.35
C ALA A 78 -14.14 -2.49 -11.24
N SER A 79 -13.16 -1.82 -10.63
CA SER A 79 -11.89 -1.55 -11.27
C SER A 79 -11.36 -2.91 -11.65
N VAL A 80 -11.21 -3.13 -12.97
CA VAL A 80 -10.48 -4.28 -13.53
C VAL A 80 -9.27 -4.47 -12.63
N GLU A 81 -9.28 -5.53 -11.82
CA GLU A 81 -8.24 -5.76 -10.84
C GLU A 81 -6.93 -5.88 -11.63
N GLU A 82 -6.13 -4.82 -11.63
CA GLU A 82 -4.69 -4.99 -11.70
C GLU A 82 -4.38 -5.97 -10.58
N GLU A 83 -3.94 -7.17 -10.97
CA GLU A 83 -3.46 -8.18 -10.04
C GLU A 83 -2.64 -7.50 -8.94
N PRO A 84 -2.75 -7.94 -7.67
CA PRO A 84 -1.99 -7.34 -6.59
C PRO A 84 -0.52 -7.46 -6.95
N ARG A 85 0.03 -6.36 -7.50
CA ARG A 85 1.45 -6.22 -7.81
C ARG A 85 2.09 -6.39 -6.45
N ARG A 86 2.67 -7.57 -6.23
CA ARG A 86 3.37 -7.94 -4.99
C ARG A 86 4.19 -6.70 -4.62
N PRO A 87 3.99 -6.08 -3.44
CA PRO A 87 4.72 -4.87 -3.11
C PRO A 87 6.19 -5.25 -3.23
N GLU A 88 6.88 -4.67 -4.22
CA GLU A 88 8.31 -4.87 -4.34
C GLU A 88 8.91 -4.48 -2.99
N PRO A 89 9.83 -5.29 -2.44
CA PRO A 89 10.46 -4.94 -1.17
C PRO A 89 11.03 -3.53 -1.33
N VAL A 90 10.54 -2.60 -0.50
CA VAL A 90 11.01 -1.22 -0.48
C VAL A 90 12.48 -1.29 -0.11
N GLN A 91 13.34 -1.23 -1.13
CA GLN A 91 14.77 -1.30 -0.89
C GLN A 91 15.17 -0.07 -0.07
N PRO A 92 15.95 -0.23 1.00
CA PRO A 92 16.40 0.92 1.77
C PRO A 92 17.19 1.83 0.82
N ARG A 93 17.06 3.15 0.97
CA ARG A 93 17.70 4.13 0.07
C ARG A 93 19.20 3.89 -0.11
N ILE A 94 19.85 3.31 0.89
CA ILE A 94 21.28 2.95 0.89
C ILE A 94 21.63 1.83 -0.09
N ALA A 95 20.68 0.97 -0.48
CA ALA A 95 20.88 -0.11 -1.46
C ALA A 95 21.22 0.41 -2.86
N HIS A 96 20.91 1.68 -3.14
CA HIS A 96 21.22 2.35 -4.40
C HIS A 96 22.49 3.21 -4.33
N LEU A 97 23.24 3.13 -3.23
CA LEU A 97 24.47 3.88 -3.05
C LEU A 97 25.68 2.95 -3.16
N ARG A 98 26.71 3.43 -3.86
CA ARG A 98 28.04 2.83 -3.96
C ARG A 98 29.03 3.69 -3.19
N GLU A 99 30.04 3.06 -2.60
CA GLU A 99 31.16 3.76 -1.96
C GLU A 99 32.14 4.25 -3.04
N CYS A 100 32.53 5.52 -2.95
CA CYS A 100 33.49 6.14 -3.84
C CYS A 100 34.90 5.64 -3.51
N GLU A 101 35.64 5.19 -4.53
CA GLU A 101 37.05 4.79 -4.40
C GLU A 101 38.04 5.97 -4.33
N GLY A 102 37.53 7.20 -4.23
CA GLY A 102 38.32 8.41 -4.09
C GLY A 102 38.87 8.62 -2.67
N VAL A 103 39.90 9.46 -2.55
CA VAL A 103 40.47 9.81 -1.26
C VAL A 103 39.57 10.82 -0.56
N HIS A 104 38.87 10.36 0.47
CA HIS A 104 38.01 11.16 1.33
C HIS A 104 38.38 10.93 2.80
N THR A 105 38.16 11.95 3.65
CA THR A 105 38.36 11.80 5.10
C THR A 105 37.38 10.81 5.74
N GLN A 106 36.25 10.54 5.09
CA GLN A 106 35.25 9.54 5.48
C GLN A 106 34.75 8.78 4.24
N ALA A 107 34.25 7.56 4.42
CA ALA A 107 33.62 6.79 3.36
C ALA A 107 32.49 7.61 2.71
N ARG A 108 32.61 7.87 1.40
CA ARG A 108 31.66 8.71 0.68
C ARG A 108 30.77 7.84 -0.20
N LEU A 109 29.49 7.79 0.15
CA LEU A 109 28.48 7.11 -0.65
C LEU A 109 27.92 8.04 -1.73
N PHE A 110 27.74 7.54 -2.94
CA PHE A 110 27.10 8.25 -4.06
C PHE A 110 26.17 7.31 -4.81
N ARG A 111 25.26 7.88 -5.62
CA ARG A 111 24.36 7.11 -6.48
C ARG A 111 24.99 7.01 -7.88
N PRO A 112 25.48 5.84 -8.31
CA PRO A 112 26.03 5.69 -9.65
C PRO A 112 24.92 5.70 -10.70
N GLU A 113 25.19 6.25 -11.89
CA GLU A 113 24.28 6.19 -13.05
C GLU A 113 24.59 5.00 -13.96
N GLY A 114 25.77 4.40 -13.81
CA GLY A 114 26.22 3.19 -14.50
C GLY A 114 27.25 2.43 -13.65
N ASP A 115 28.38 2.05 -14.25
CA ASP A 115 29.46 1.32 -13.56
C ASP A 115 30.46 2.23 -12.84
N GLU A 116 30.09 3.48 -12.56
CA GLU A 116 30.97 4.47 -11.94
C GLU A 116 31.49 3.99 -10.58
N GLU A 117 32.80 4.13 -10.38
CA GLU A 117 33.50 3.81 -9.13
C GLU A 117 33.82 5.08 -8.30
N PHE A 118 33.66 6.25 -8.92
CA PHE A 118 33.98 7.56 -8.34
C PHE A 118 32.75 8.46 -8.30
N CYS A 119 32.61 9.23 -7.23
CA CYS A 119 31.60 10.29 -7.18
C CYS A 119 31.91 11.40 -8.19
N GLY A 120 30.89 12.20 -8.54
CA GLY A 120 31.04 13.26 -9.55
C GLY A 120 32.12 14.31 -9.25
N GLU A 121 32.50 14.51 -7.98
CA GLU A 121 33.64 15.38 -7.63
C GLU A 121 34.99 14.72 -7.99
N CYS A 122 35.19 13.46 -7.61
CA CYS A 122 36.39 12.71 -7.94
C CYS A 122 36.52 12.47 -9.44
N LEU A 123 35.41 12.22 -10.13
CA LEU A 123 35.39 12.05 -11.58
C LEU A 123 35.82 13.35 -12.29
N ARG A 124 35.31 14.51 -11.85
CA ARG A 124 35.74 15.82 -12.38
C ARG A 124 37.21 16.11 -12.09
N GLY A 125 37.69 15.76 -10.89
CA GLY A 125 39.10 15.90 -10.52
C GLY A 125 40.01 15.09 -11.45
N ARG A 126 39.65 13.83 -11.72
CA ARG A 126 40.43 12.95 -12.62
C ARG A 126 40.40 13.39 -14.07
N LEU A 127 39.26 13.84 -14.59
CA LEU A 127 39.16 14.39 -15.95
C LEU A 127 39.99 15.67 -16.12
N ALA A 128 40.22 16.42 -15.04
CA ALA A 128 41.10 17.59 -15.05
C ALA A 128 42.59 17.21 -14.96
N GLU A 129 42.92 16.08 -14.36
CA GLU A 129 44.29 15.54 -14.23
C GLU A 129 44.76 14.72 -15.42
N ASP A 130 43.84 14.28 -16.29
CA ASP A 130 44.14 13.51 -17.51
C ASP A 130 43.90 14.35 -18.79
N PRO A 131 44.70 15.40 -19.06
CA PRO A 131 44.68 16.05 -20.35
C PRO A 131 45.39 15.13 -21.35
N ILE A 132 44.59 14.39 -22.12
CA ILE A 132 44.89 13.78 -23.42
C ILE A 132 46.40 13.77 -23.77
N ARG A 133 47.07 12.64 -23.56
CA ARG A 133 48.30 12.33 -24.32
C ARG A 133 47.91 12.04 -25.78
N LEU A 134 47.90 13.09 -26.59
CA LEU A 134 48.06 13.02 -28.06
C LEU A 134 49.53 13.19 -28.41
#